data_AF-B3Q236-F1
#
_entry.id   AF-B3Q236-F1
#
_cell.length_a   1.000
_cell.length_b   1.000
_cell.length_c   1.000
_cell.angle_alpha   90.00
_cell.angle_beta   90.00
_cell.angle_gamma   90.00
#
_symmetry.space_group_name_H-M   'P 1'
#
loop_
_entity.id
_entity.type
_entity.pdbx_description
1 polymer ?
#
loop_
_entity_poly.entity_id
_entity_poly.type
_entity_poly.pdbx_seq_one_letter_code
_entity_poly.pdbx_strand_id
1 'polypeptide(L)'
;MGRMKELMIEYRNQEADFMELAEQILKSNGYQWLGGRDPENYDPADQVPYDWKMRGPDGNVTLVDVKIYRSNQLDQTLVWNGLQQLSIAASYENIQHVAIVTNIELSPDVVRSGMYGQYHFDLLDFRMLRDMAHSEEELDQLYQAAAEFRDETWATQPFRPTPPKDSFDADEAKRKLRECPVGDGPKYEQACEYAIRGVFANDFNPWSSKQHKIADGFHRLDLLGHINSQQDFWKGLRYDFRTRYVVFEFKNYAERITQKEIYTTEKYLFAGALRMIAIIIARNGEDAGAKAAREGALREHGKLIILLTGDELINIIGAFRAGDDVHGLLLNNLHNMLSVIGR
;
A
#
# COMPACT_ATOMS: atom_id res chain seq x y z
N MET A 1 -2.29 25.97 -2.45
CA MET A 1 -2.18 25.25 -1.16
C MET A 1 -3.53 24.78 -0.59
N GLY A 2 -4.68 25.09 -1.22
CA GLY A 2 -5.97 24.42 -0.98
C GLY A 2 -6.11 23.06 -1.69
N ARG A 3 -5.51 22.96 -2.89
CA ARG A 3 -5.50 21.78 -3.78
C ARG A 3 -5.17 20.43 -3.15
N MET A 4 -4.30 20.37 -2.14
CA MET A 4 -3.88 19.11 -1.50
C MET A 4 -4.89 18.60 -0.46
N LYS A 5 -5.55 19.52 0.25
CA LYS A 5 -6.59 19.18 1.22
C LYS A 5 -7.88 18.80 0.49
N GLU A 6 -8.12 19.45 -0.66
CA GLU A 6 -9.08 19.01 -1.69
C GLU A 6 -8.70 17.61 -2.19
N LEU A 7 -7.45 17.36 -2.65
CA LEU A 7 -6.98 16.03 -3.08
C LEU A 7 -7.20 14.91 -2.06
N MET A 8 -7.05 15.15 -0.75
CA MET A 8 -7.26 14.11 0.28
C MET A 8 -8.73 13.83 0.63
N ILE A 9 -9.59 14.85 0.53
CA ILE A 9 -11.04 14.65 0.57
C ILE A 9 -11.47 13.97 -0.73
N GLU A 10 -10.95 14.41 -1.88
CA GLU A 10 -11.09 13.78 -3.19
C GLU A 10 -10.62 12.31 -3.14
N TYR A 11 -9.53 11.92 -2.49
CA TYR A 11 -9.05 10.52 -2.46
C TYR A 11 -9.96 9.56 -1.67
N ARG A 12 -10.52 10.01 -0.55
CA ARG A 12 -11.48 9.19 0.21
C ARG A 12 -12.84 9.16 -0.47
N ASN A 13 -13.25 10.28 -1.06
CA ASN A 13 -14.42 10.34 -1.91
C ASN A 13 -14.20 9.41 -3.11
N GLN A 14 -13.05 9.41 -3.77
CA GLN A 14 -12.71 8.56 -4.91
C GLN A 14 -12.82 7.07 -4.64
N GLU A 15 -12.32 6.59 -3.51
CA GLU A 15 -12.51 5.18 -3.13
C GLU A 15 -14.00 4.87 -2.97
N ALA A 16 -14.75 5.72 -2.28
CA ALA A 16 -16.19 5.57 -2.10
C ALA A 16 -16.96 5.69 -3.43
N ASP A 17 -16.60 6.64 -4.28
CA ASP A 17 -17.20 6.95 -5.58
C ASP A 17 -16.96 5.78 -6.54
N PHE A 18 -15.75 5.21 -6.57
CA PHE A 18 -15.46 4.01 -7.36
C PHE A 18 -16.21 2.79 -6.84
N MET A 19 -16.31 2.61 -5.51
CA MET A 19 -17.10 1.54 -4.92
C MET A 19 -18.58 1.68 -5.28
N GLU A 20 -19.16 2.87 -5.13
CA GLU A 20 -20.54 3.15 -5.48
C GLU A 20 -20.80 2.91 -6.97
N LEU A 21 -19.91 3.41 -7.83
CA LEU A 21 -20.00 3.21 -9.28
C LEU A 21 -19.90 1.73 -9.67
N ALA A 22 -18.95 0.99 -9.09
CA ALA A 22 -18.84 -0.44 -9.33
C ALA A 22 -20.09 -1.18 -8.87
N GLU A 23 -20.66 -0.82 -7.71
CA GLU A 23 -21.91 -1.39 -7.23
C GLU A 23 -23.08 -1.09 -8.17
N GLN A 24 -23.21 0.15 -8.65
CA GLN A 24 -24.24 0.57 -9.60
C GLN A 24 -24.13 -0.22 -10.90
N ILE A 25 -22.93 -0.34 -11.47
CA ILE A 25 -22.67 -1.12 -12.69
C ILE A 25 -23.06 -2.59 -12.47
N LEU A 26 -22.68 -3.20 -11.34
CA LEU A 26 -23.07 -4.57 -11.03
C LEU A 26 -24.60 -4.72 -10.93
N LYS A 27 -25.29 -3.81 -10.24
CA LYS A 27 -26.77 -3.82 -10.12
C LYS A 27 -27.44 -3.70 -11.49
N SER A 28 -26.98 -2.79 -12.34
CA SER A 28 -27.48 -2.63 -13.72
C SER A 28 -27.29 -3.89 -14.57
N ASN A 29 -26.32 -4.74 -14.22
CA ASN A 29 -26.06 -6.03 -14.85
C ASN A 29 -26.75 -7.23 -14.15
N GLY A 30 -27.76 -6.97 -13.32
CA GLY A 30 -28.60 -8.00 -12.73
C GLY A 30 -28.08 -8.60 -11.42
N TYR A 31 -27.02 -8.03 -10.83
CA TYR A 31 -26.59 -8.43 -9.50
C TYR A 31 -27.52 -7.85 -8.42
N GLN A 32 -27.86 -8.67 -7.42
CA GLN A 32 -28.73 -8.29 -6.31
C GLN A 32 -27.94 -8.27 -5.00
N TRP A 33 -27.97 -7.16 -4.29
CA TRP A 33 -27.29 -7.03 -3.00
C TRP A 33 -28.01 -7.85 -1.91
N LEU A 34 -27.25 -8.60 -1.10
CA LEU A 34 -27.75 -9.46 -0.02
C LEU A 34 -27.17 -9.11 1.36
N GLY A 35 -26.14 -8.27 1.43
CA GLY A 35 -25.44 -7.93 2.67
C GLY A 35 -24.00 -7.46 2.41
N GLY A 36 -23.28 -7.11 3.47
CA GLY A 36 -21.90 -6.62 3.40
C GLY A 36 -21.77 -5.23 4.01
N ARG A 37 -20.73 -4.51 3.60
CA ARG A 37 -20.45 -3.14 3.98
C ARG A 37 -21.51 -2.22 3.38
N ASP A 38 -22.40 -1.72 4.23
CA ASP A 38 -23.33 -0.63 3.89
C ASP A 38 -22.60 0.71 4.08
N PRO A 39 -22.36 1.49 3.01
CA PRO A 39 -21.71 2.80 3.11
C PRO A 39 -22.49 3.79 4.01
N GLU A 40 -23.82 3.65 4.11
CA GLU A 40 -24.68 4.54 4.89
C GLU A 40 -24.79 4.14 6.37
N ASN A 41 -24.65 2.84 6.69
CA ASN A 41 -24.79 2.29 8.04
C ASN A 41 -23.62 1.39 8.47
N TYR A 42 -22.39 1.80 8.18
CA TYR A 42 -21.19 1.05 8.58
C TYR A 42 -20.96 1.09 10.10
N ASP A 43 -21.08 -0.08 10.77
CA ASP A 43 -20.53 -0.27 12.11
C ASP A 43 -19.07 -0.77 12.01
N PRO A 44 -18.07 -0.03 12.53
CA PRO A 44 -16.68 -0.49 12.58
C PRO A 44 -16.45 -1.82 13.31
N ALA A 45 -17.42 -2.30 14.09
CA ALA A 45 -17.41 -3.60 14.75
C ALA A 45 -17.78 -4.75 13.80
N ASP A 46 -18.53 -4.51 12.72
CA ASP A 46 -18.95 -5.50 11.72
C ASP A 46 -17.87 -5.67 10.64
N GLN A 47 -16.67 -6.10 11.06
CA GLN A 47 -15.56 -6.35 10.13
C GLN A 47 -15.77 -7.66 9.38
N VAL A 48 -16.55 -7.60 8.31
CA VAL A 48 -16.57 -8.62 7.27
C VAL A 48 -15.40 -8.39 6.31
N PRO A 49 -14.67 -9.45 5.89
CA PRO A 49 -13.52 -9.34 5.00
C PRO A 49 -13.91 -9.26 3.51
N TYR A 50 -15.10 -8.73 3.23
CA TYR A 50 -15.65 -8.53 1.89
C TYR A 50 -16.52 -7.28 1.91
N ASP A 51 -16.60 -6.56 0.79
CA ASP A 51 -17.42 -5.36 0.69
C ASP A 51 -18.88 -5.71 0.45
N TRP A 52 -19.17 -6.66 -0.45
CA TRP A 52 -20.54 -7.03 -0.78
C TRP A 52 -20.76 -8.54 -0.83
N LYS A 53 -21.95 -8.96 -0.43
CA LYS A 53 -22.51 -10.28 -0.72
C LYS A 53 -23.61 -10.07 -1.73
N MET A 54 -23.45 -10.61 -2.92
CA MET A 54 -24.36 -10.37 -4.04
C MET A 54 -24.86 -11.68 -4.63
N ARG A 55 -26.07 -11.68 -5.20
CA ARG A 55 -26.56 -12.74 -6.08
C ARG A 55 -26.36 -12.31 -7.52
N GLY A 56 -25.58 -13.06 -8.28
CA GLY A 56 -25.35 -12.82 -9.70
C GLY A 56 -26.58 -13.16 -10.57
N PRO A 57 -26.58 -12.74 -11.85
CA PRO A 57 -27.64 -13.07 -12.81
C PRO A 57 -27.73 -14.57 -13.13
N ASP A 58 -26.66 -15.32 -12.87
CA ASP A 58 -26.58 -16.78 -12.94
C ASP A 58 -27.26 -17.47 -11.72
N GLY A 59 -27.70 -16.70 -10.73
CA GLY A 59 -28.32 -17.17 -9.49
C GLY A 59 -27.33 -17.53 -8.39
N ASN A 60 -26.03 -17.52 -8.65
CA ASN A 60 -25.00 -17.81 -7.66
C ASN A 60 -24.88 -16.68 -6.64
N VAL A 61 -24.60 -17.04 -5.38
CA VAL A 61 -24.25 -16.05 -4.35
C VAL A 61 -22.73 -15.93 -4.31
N THR A 62 -22.24 -14.69 -4.37
CA THR A 62 -20.82 -14.35 -4.50
C THR A 62 -20.44 -13.34 -3.43
N LEU A 63 -19.30 -13.57 -2.76
CA LEU A 63 -18.65 -12.56 -1.93
C LEU A 63 -17.73 -11.70 -2.79
N VAL A 64 -17.90 -10.39 -2.74
CA VAL A 64 -17.21 -9.41 -3.57
C VAL A 64 -16.35 -8.50 -2.69
N ASP A 65 -15.08 -8.35 -3.05
CA ASP A 65 -14.12 -7.43 -2.40
C ASP A 65 -13.58 -6.46 -3.46
N VAL A 66 -13.61 -5.17 -3.16
CA VAL A 66 -13.20 -4.10 -4.07
C VAL A 66 -11.78 -3.69 -3.72
N LYS A 67 -10.84 -4.03 -4.60
CA LYS A 67 -9.42 -3.69 -4.46
C LYS A 67 -9.04 -2.52 -5.36
N ILE A 68 -8.93 -1.37 -4.72
CA ILE A 68 -8.53 -0.11 -5.37
C ILE A 68 -7.03 0.10 -5.16
N TYR A 69 -6.30 0.28 -6.26
CA TYR A 69 -4.87 0.49 -6.25
C TYR A 69 -4.53 1.84 -6.88
N ARG A 70 -3.57 2.54 -6.28
CA ARG A 70 -3.11 3.87 -6.73
C ARG A 70 -2.00 3.80 -7.79
N SER A 71 -1.81 2.64 -8.41
CA SER A 71 -0.86 2.45 -9.50
C SER A 71 -1.52 1.72 -10.66
N ASN A 72 -1.00 1.98 -11.86
CA ASN A 72 -1.33 1.23 -13.08
C ASN A 72 -0.74 -0.18 -13.12
N GLN A 73 -0.01 -0.61 -12.08
CA GLN A 73 0.62 -1.93 -12.00
C GLN A 73 0.10 -2.70 -10.80
N LEU A 74 -0.54 -3.83 -11.07
CA LEU A 74 -1.03 -4.73 -10.03
C LEU A 74 0.11 -5.61 -9.50
N ASP A 75 0.33 -5.59 -8.19
CA ASP A 75 1.08 -6.66 -7.53
C ASP A 75 0.18 -7.90 -7.42
N GLN A 76 0.49 -8.94 -8.18
CA GLN A 76 -0.28 -10.20 -8.17
C GLN A 76 -0.38 -10.80 -6.75
N THR A 77 0.61 -10.54 -5.89
CA THR A 77 0.60 -10.99 -4.50
C THR A 77 -0.58 -10.40 -3.72
N LEU A 78 -0.94 -9.13 -3.99
CA LEU A 78 -2.06 -8.47 -3.31
C LEU A 78 -3.39 -9.10 -3.74
N VAL A 79 -3.57 -9.41 -5.03
CA VAL A 79 -4.75 -10.15 -5.49
C VAL A 79 -4.84 -11.54 -4.86
N TRP A 80 -3.72 -12.26 -4.78
CA TRP A 80 -3.70 -13.56 -4.12
C TRP A 80 -4.07 -13.48 -2.64
N ASN A 81 -3.57 -12.47 -1.93
CA ASN A 81 -3.92 -12.24 -0.53
C ASN A 81 -5.41 -11.90 -0.37
N GLY A 82 -5.97 -11.06 -1.24
CA GLY A 82 -7.40 -10.76 -1.27
C GLY A 82 -8.25 -12.02 -1.51
N LEU A 83 -7.90 -12.83 -2.52
CA LEU A 83 -8.60 -14.09 -2.82
C LEU A 83 -8.53 -15.08 -1.64
N GLN A 84 -7.40 -15.14 -0.95
CA GLN A 84 -7.24 -15.94 0.27
C GLN A 84 -8.18 -15.48 1.38
N GLN A 85 -8.24 -14.18 1.67
CA GLN A 85 -9.15 -13.64 2.70
C GLN A 85 -10.60 -13.89 2.34
N LEU A 86 -11.00 -13.63 1.09
CA LEU A 86 -12.34 -13.91 0.59
C LEU A 86 -12.71 -15.39 0.70
N SER A 87 -11.79 -16.29 0.37
CA SER A 87 -12.03 -17.75 0.45
C SER A 87 -12.23 -18.23 1.89
N ILE A 88 -11.53 -17.63 2.85
CA ILE A 88 -11.74 -17.87 4.27
C ILE A 88 -13.14 -17.41 4.66
N ALA A 89 -13.55 -16.21 4.25
CA ALA A 89 -14.89 -15.67 4.50
C ALA A 89 -16.00 -16.55 3.90
N ALA A 90 -15.81 -16.96 2.64
CA ALA A 90 -16.73 -17.82 1.92
C ALA A 90 -16.93 -19.16 2.63
N SER A 91 -15.89 -19.68 3.29
CA SER A 91 -16.00 -20.90 4.10
C SER A 91 -16.96 -20.75 5.29
N TYR A 92 -16.93 -19.61 5.99
CA TYR A 92 -17.81 -19.33 7.13
C TYR A 92 -19.26 -19.08 6.69
N GLU A 93 -19.42 -18.47 5.53
CA GLU A 93 -20.72 -18.15 4.92
C GLU A 93 -21.33 -19.31 4.11
N ASN A 94 -20.58 -20.41 3.93
CA ASN A 94 -20.93 -21.54 3.06
C ASN A 94 -21.25 -21.12 1.60
N ILE A 95 -20.42 -20.24 1.06
CA ILE A 95 -20.49 -19.69 -0.30
C ILE A 95 -19.37 -20.29 -1.15
N GLN A 96 -19.65 -20.57 -2.44
CA GLN A 96 -18.69 -21.19 -3.36
C GLN A 96 -18.09 -20.21 -4.38
N HIS A 97 -18.62 -18.98 -4.49
CA HIS A 97 -18.17 -17.99 -5.46
C HIS A 97 -17.59 -16.78 -4.74
N VAL A 98 -16.45 -16.31 -5.21
CA VAL A 98 -15.79 -15.09 -4.73
C VAL A 98 -15.41 -14.22 -5.92
N ALA A 99 -15.44 -12.89 -5.76
CA ALA A 99 -15.04 -11.98 -6.81
C ALA A 99 -14.19 -10.85 -6.25
N ILE A 100 -13.16 -10.46 -6.99
CA ILE A 100 -12.42 -9.22 -6.75
C ILE A 100 -12.77 -8.23 -7.84
N VAL A 101 -13.19 -7.04 -7.45
CA VAL A 101 -13.37 -5.90 -8.36
C VAL A 101 -12.15 -4.98 -8.22
N THR A 102 -11.60 -4.47 -9.32
CA THR A 102 -10.44 -3.58 -9.25
C THR A 102 -10.45 -2.47 -10.30
N ASN A 103 -9.87 -1.32 -9.94
CA ASN A 103 -9.72 -0.15 -10.80
C ASN A 103 -8.55 -0.27 -11.81
N ILE A 104 -7.76 -1.35 -11.74
CA ILE A 104 -6.67 -1.61 -12.69
C ILE A 104 -7.21 -2.33 -13.93
N GLU A 105 -6.74 -1.94 -15.11
CA GLU A 105 -6.91 -2.74 -16.33
C GLU A 105 -5.80 -3.81 -16.41
N LEU A 106 -6.17 -5.08 -16.34
CA LEU A 106 -5.20 -6.18 -16.28
C LEU A 106 -4.71 -6.55 -17.68
N SER A 107 -3.48 -7.08 -17.76
CA SER A 107 -2.96 -7.59 -19.03
C SER A 107 -3.80 -8.79 -19.54
N PRO A 108 -3.94 -9.00 -20.87
CA PRO A 108 -4.76 -10.08 -21.41
C PRO A 108 -4.39 -11.48 -20.92
N ASP A 109 -3.12 -11.71 -20.58
CA ASP A 109 -2.58 -12.98 -20.06
C ASP A 109 -2.95 -13.29 -18.60
N VAL A 110 -3.52 -12.33 -17.86
CA VAL A 110 -4.01 -12.58 -16.50
C VAL A 110 -5.28 -13.43 -16.56
N VAL A 111 -5.29 -14.51 -15.76
CA VAL A 111 -6.48 -15.36 -15.58
C VAL A 111 -7.53 -14.59 -14.78
N ARG A 112 -8.68 -14.31 -15.40
CA ARG A 112 -9.77 -13.54 -14.79
C ARG A 112 -10.82 -14.38 -14.10
N SER A 113 -10.90 -15.67 -14.40
CA SER A 113 -11.80 -16.57 -13.68
C SER A 113 -11.25 -17.98 -13.63
N GLY A 114 -11.65 -18.73 -12.60
CA GLY A 114 -11.15 -20.09 -12.40
C GLY A 114 -11.49 -20.65 -11.04
N MET A 115 -10.68 -21.62 -10.60
CA MET A 115 -10.83 -22.26 -9.29
C MET A 115 -9.66 -21.88 -8.39
N TYR A 116 -9.96 -21.45 -7.17
CA TYR A 116 -9.02 -21.32 -6.07
C TYR A 116 -9.39 -22.31 -4.96
N GLY A 117 -8.67 -23.43 -4.91
CA GLY A 117 -9.09 -24.58 -4.08
C GLY A 117 -10.46 -25.09 -4.54
N GLN A 118 -11.47 -24.98 -3.67
CA GLN A 118 -12.85 -25.35 -3.96
C GLN A 118 -13.73 -24.19 -4.42
N TYR A 119 -13.24 -22.94 -4.37
CA TYR A 119 -14.02 -21.75 -4.67
C TYR A 119 -13.85 -21.34 -6.12
N HIS A 120 -14.94 -21.00 -6.80
CA HIS A 120 -14.88 -20.29 -8.07
C HIS A 120 -14.50 -18.84 -7.80
N PHE A 121 -13.54 -18.30 -8.55
CA PHE A 121 -13.18 -16.89 -8.46
C PHE A 121 -13.41 -16.16 -9.78
N ASP A 122 -13.82 -14.91 -9.68
CA ASP A 122 -13.84 -13.92 -10.76
C ASP A 122 -13.01 -12.69 -10.39
N LEU A 123 -12.33 -12.11 -11.37
CA LEU A 123 -11.54 -10.90 -11.25
C LEU A 123 -12.07 -9.89 -12.27
N LEU A 124 -12.87 -8.96 -11.78
CA LEU A 124 -13.54 -7.92 -12.54
C LEU A 124 -12.61 -6.70 -12.61
N ASP A 125 -11.85 -6.63 -13.70
CA ASP A 125 -10.92 -5.53 -13.96
C ASP A 125 -11.61 -4.28 -14.52
N PHE A 126 -10.88 -3.17 -14.61
CA PHE A 126 -11.44 -1.91 -15.10
C PHE A 126 -12.07 -2.01 -16.50
N ARG A 127 -11.49 -2.83 -17.39
CA ARG A 127 -12.03 -3.04 -18.73
C ARG A 127 -13.36 -3.79 -18.66
N MET A 128 -13.50 -4.79 -17.80
CA MET A 128 -14.78 -5.48 -17.61
C MET A 128 -15.85 -4.55 -17.07
N LEU A 129 -15.53 -3.70 -16.07
CA LEU A 129 -16.47 -2.69 -15.58
C LEU A 129 -16.93 -1.73 -16.68
N ARG A 130 -15.98 -1.26 -17.51
CA ARG A 130 -16.29 -0.41 -18.67
C ARG A 130 -17.18 -1.12 -19.69
N ASP A 131 -16.90 -2.38 -20.00
CA ASP A 131 -17.69 -3.16 -20.95
C ASP A 131 -19.09 -3.49 -20.38
N MET A 132 -19.27 -3.43 -19.06
CA MET A 132 -20.54 -3.61 -18.35
C MET A 132 -21.34 -2.30 -18.15
N ALA A 133 -20.75 -1.12 -18.40
CA ALA A 133 -21.46 0.14 -18.28
C ALA A 133 -22.55 0.27 -19.35
N HIS A 134 -23.75 0.68 -18.93
CA HIS A 134 -24.96 0.79 -19.77
C HIS A 134 -25.26 2.23 -20.23
N SER A 135 -24.59 3.23 -19.65
CA SER A 135 -24.78 4.65 -19.99
C SER A 135 -23.47 5.39 -20.26
N GLU A 136 -23.54 6.47 -21.04
CA GLU A 136 -22.39 7.39 -21.24
C GLU A 136 -21.95 8.03 -19.92
N GLU A 137 -22.88 8.29 -18.99
CA GLU A 137 -22.58 8.84 -17.67
C GLU A 137 -21.73 7.90 -16.82
N GLU A 138 -22.09 6.60 -16.75
CA GLU A 138 -21.28 5.59 -16.05
C GLU A 138 -19.87 5.46 -16.66
N LEU A 139 -19.76 5.54 -17.99
CA LEU A 139 -18.47 5.51 -18.69
C LEU A 139 -17.62 6.74 -18.34
N ASP A 140 -18.21 7.94 -18.36
CA ASP A 140 -17.52 9.17 -18.00
C ASP A 140 -17.04 9.12 -16.54
N GLN A 141 -17.89 8.67 -15.61
CA GLN A 141 -17.52 8.50 -14.20
C GLN A 141 -16.38 7.48 -14.03
N LEU A 142 -16.40 6.36 -14.76
CA LEU A 142 -15.30 5.38 -14.74
C LEU A 142 -14.00 6.00 -15.23
N TYR A 143 -14.04 6.79 -16.31
CA TYR A 143 -12.85 7.46 -16.82
C TYR A 143 -12.33 8.55 -15.88
N GLN A 144 -13.21 9.32 -15.21
CA GLN A 144 -12.79 10.27 -14.18
C GLN A 144 -12.13 9.54 -13.01
N ALA A 145 -12.77 8.50 -12.46
CA ALA A 145 -12.19 7.71 -11.39
C ALA A 145 -10.83 7.13 -11.79
N ALA A 146 -10.73 6.56 -13.00
CA ALA A 146 -9.47 6.05 -13.51
C ALA A 146 -8.41 7.14 -13.69
N ALA A 147 -8.76 8.33 -14.18
CA ALA A 147 -7.82 9.44 -14.31
C ALA A 147 -7.35 9.94 -12.94
N GLU A 148 -8.22 9.93 -11.94
CA GLU A 148 -7.91 10.37 -10.58
C GLU A 148 -7.01 9.38 -9.82
N PHE A 149 -7.13 8.08 -10.10
CA PHE A 149 -6.20 7.06 -9.62
C PHE A 149 -4.90 6.97 -10.42
N ARG A 150 -4.77 7.69 -11.54
CA ARG A 150 -3.62 7.63 -12.46
C ARG A 150 -2.87 8.95 -12.49
N ASP A 151 -1.60 8.93 -12.13
CA ASP A 151 -0.72 10.04 -12.52
C ASP A 151 -0.44 9.89 -14.03
N GLU A 152 -0.98 10.79 -14.87
CA GLU A 152 -1.08 10.67 -16.35
C GLU A 152 0.27 10.60 -17.10
N THR A 153 1.39 10.48 -16.41
CA THR A 153 2.69 10.38 -17.05
C THR A 153 3.20 8.93 -17.03
N TRP A 154 3.80 8.52 -18.14
CA TRP A 154 4.55 7.28 -18.42
C TRP A 154 3.75 5.98 -18.69
N ALA A 155 3.82 5.55 -19.95
CA ALA A 155 3.28 4.31 -20.47
C ALA A 155 4.21 3.09 -20.20
N THR A 156 3.55 1.97 -19.88
CA THR A 156 3.82 0.57 -20.24
C THR A 156 5.28 0.12 -20.41
N GLN A 157 5.89 -0.30 -19.31
CA GLN A 157 6.87 -1.40 -19.37
C GLN A 157 6.21 -2.68 -18.84
N PRO A 158 6.41 -3.85 -19.50
CA PRO A 158 5.90 -5.10 -19.00
C PRO A 158 6.55 -5.42 -17.66
N PHE A 159 5.73 -5.48 -16.63
CA PHE A 159 6.12 -6.01 -15.33
C PHE A 159 6.53 -7.47 -15.49
N ARG A 160 7.70 -7.81 -14.96
CA ARG A 160 8.10 -9.20 -14.75
C ARG A 160 7.91 -9.47 -13.27
N PRO A 161 6.87 -10.20 -12.86
CA PRO A 161 6.77 -10.64 -11.48
C PRO A 161 8.06 -11.36 -11.12
N THR A 162 8.77 -10.84 -10.13
CA THR A 162 9.62 -11.71 -9.33
C THR A 162 8.67 -12.67 -8.62
N PRO A 163 8.90 -14.00 -8.70
CA PRO A 163 8.08 -14.96 -7.98
C PRO A 163 7.93 -14.50 -6.53
N PRO A 164 6.77 -14.73 -5.89
CA PRO A 164 6.67 -14.58 -4.44
C PRO A 164 7.87 -15.31 -3.87
N LYS A 165 8.78 -14.59 -3.21
CA LYS A 165 9.81 -15.27 -2.44
C LYS A 165 9.03 -15.98 -1.35
N ASP A 166 8.99 -17.31 -1.45
CA ASP A 166 8.44 -18.20 -0.45
C ASP A 166 8.76 -17.66 0.95
N SER A 167 7.72 -17.64 1.80
CA SER A 167 7.74 -17.46 3.27
C SER A 167 7.59 -16.06 3.91
N PHE A 168 7.01 -15.04 3.26
CA PHE A 168 6.51 -13.91 4.07
C PHE A 168 5.18 -14.25 4.74
N ASP A 169 5.21 -14.42 6.06
CA ASP A 169 4.01 -14.57 6.89
C ASP A 169 3.68 -13.24 7.57
N ALA A 170 2.58 -12.61 7.12
CA ALA A 170 2.12 -11.34 7.63
C ALA A 170 1.68 -11.40 9.10
N ASP A 171 1.08 -12.52 9.54
CA ASP A 171 0.64 -12.70 10.93
C ASP A 171 1.85 -12.93 11.84
N GLU A 172 2.85 -13.68 11.38
CA GLU A 172 4.13 -13.81 12.07
C GLU A 172 4.84 -12.46 12.18
N ALA A 173 4.86 -11.66 11.12
CA ALA A 173 5.47 -10.33 11.11
C ALA A 173 4.81 -9.39 12.13
N LYS A 174 3.47 -9.32 12.14
CA LYS A 174 2.71 -8.57 13.15
C LYS A 174 3.02 -9.05 14.56
N ARG A 175 3.06 -10.36 14.77
CA ARG A 175 3.37 -10.96 16.08
C ARG A 175 4.78 -10.57 16.55
N LYS A 176 5.80 -10.68 15.69
CA LYS A 176 7.19 -10.28 16.04
C LYS A 176 7.29 -8.83 16.47
N LEU A 177 6.55 -7.92 15.81
CA LEU A 177 6.52 -6.49 16.17
C LEU A 177 5.83 -6.26 17.52
N ARG A 178 4.64 -6.85 17.73
CA ARG A 178 3.85 -6.69 18.97
C ARG A 178 4.54 -7.29 20.20
N GLU A 179 5.15 -8.46 20.06
CA GLU A 179 5.85 -9.17 21.14
C GLU A 179 7.30 -8.73 21.34
N CYS A 180 7.79 -7.74 20.58
CA CYS A 180 9.12 -7.20 20.78
C CYS A 180 9.16 -6.38 22.08
N PRO A 181 10.04 -6.69 23.05
CA PRO A 181 10.20 -5.88 24.24
C PRO A 181 10.69 -4.47 23.89
N VAL A 182 10.22 -3.47 24.63
CA VAL A 182 10.71 -2.09 24.49
C VAL A 182 12.19 -2.04 24.86
N GLY A 183 13.00 -1.29 24.10
CA GLY A 183 14.44 -1.16 24.32
C GLY A 183 15.30 -2.27 23.70
N ASP A 184 14.71 -3.40 23.28
CA ASP A 184 15.41 -4.45 22.53
C ASP A 184 15.56 -4.06 21.06
N GLY A 185 16.51 -3.16 20.78
CA GLY A 185 16.81 -2.66 19.43
C GLY A 185 17.05 -3.79 18.42
N PRO A 186 17.99 -4.72 18.67
CA PRO A 186 18.32 -5.78 17.70
C PRO A 186 17.15 -6.69 17.34
N LYS A 187 16.24 -7.00 18.29
CA LYS A 187 15.04 -7.80 17.99
C LYS A 187 14.03 -7.01 17.18
N TYR A 188 13.87 -5.72 17.47
CA TYR A 188 12.98 -4.84 16.72
C TYR A 188 13.47 -4.61 15.29
N GLU A 189 14.78 -4.37 15.11
CA GLU A 189 15.41 -4.26 13.79
C GLU A 189 15.13 -5.51 12.93
N GLN A 190 15.27 -6.70 13.50
CA GLN A 190 14.96 -7.96 12.82
C GLN A 190 13.48 -8.08 12.45
N ALA A 191 12.58 -7.68 13.35
CA ALA A 191 11.14 -7.72 13.10
C ALA A 191 10.72 -6.73 11.99
N CYS A 192 11.22 -5.49 12.04
CA CYS A 192 10.98 -4.47 11.02
C CYS A 192 11.60 -4.87 9.67
N GLU A 193 12.83 -5.39 9.65
CA GLU A 193 13.47 -5.84 8.42
C GLU A 193 12.69 -6.99 7.76
N TYR A 194 12.22 -7.97 8.54
CA TYR A 194 11.38 -9.06 8.04
C TYR A 194 10.10 -8.52 7.39
N ALA A 195 9.42 -7.59 8.06
CA ALA A 195 8.21 -6.94 7.54
C ALA A 195 8.48 -6.14 6.25
N ILE A 196 9.47 -5.25 6.25
CA ILE A 196 9.78 -4.37 5.11
C ILE A 196 10.22 -5.18 3.89
N ARG A 197 11.08 -6.19 4.08
CA ARG A 197 11.52 -7.05 2.97
C ARG A 197 10.39 -7.89 2.40
N GLY A 198 9.42 -8.30 3.22
CA GLY A 198 8.26 -9.07 2.81
C GLY A 198 7.26 -8.23 2.04
N VAL A 199 6.79 -7.15 2.67
CA VAL A 199 5.77 -6.26 2.08
C VAL A 199 6.27 -5.58 0.80
N PHE A 200 7.49 -5.05 0.81
CA PHE A 200 8.05 -4.28 -0.30
C PHE A 200 9.04 -5.09 -1.16
N ALA A 201 8.87 -6.42 -1.21
CA ALA A 201 9.76 -7.33 -1.93
C ALA A 201 9.88 -6.98 -3.43
N ASN A 202 8.78 -6.50 -4.03
CA ASN A 202 8.71 -6.12 -5.43
C ASN A 202 9.18 -4.68 -5.70
N ASP A 203 9.39 -3.88 -4.65
CA ASP A 203 9.78 -2.47 -4.79
C ASP A 203 11.28 -2.23 -4.72
N PHE A 204 11.98 -3.10 -3.99
CA PHE A 204 13.40 -2.95 -3.74
C PHE A 204 14.20 -4.20 -4.08
N ASN A 205 15.22 -4.02 -4.91
CA ASN A 205 16.21 -5.06 -5.22
C ASN A 205 17.45 -4.42 -5.90
N PRO A 206 18.69 -4.74 -5.50
CA PRO A 206 19.07 -5.52 -4.33
C PRO A 206 18.84 -4.78 -3.01
N TRP A 207 18.64 -5.57 -1.96
CA TRP A 207 18.75 -5.09 -0.59
C TRP A 207 20.20 -5.22 -0.13
N SER A 208 20.68 -4.26 0.65
CA SER A 208 21.94 -4.41 1.37
C SER A 208 21.90 -5.63 2.31
N SER A 209 23.05 -6.29 2.45
CA SER A 209 23.26 -7.23 3.55
C SER A 209 23.63 -6.48 4.83
N LYS A 210 23.41 -7.06 6.02
CA LYS A 210 23.77 -6.48 7.34
C LYS A 210 25.24 -6.10 7.52
N GLN A 211 26.10 -6.27 6.49
CA GLN A 211 27.55 -6.09 6.55
C GLN A 211 28.09 -4.89 5.74
N HIS A 212 27.24 -3.98 5.23
CA HIS A 212 27.74 -2.74 4.62
C HIS A 212 28.24 -1.76 5.69
N LYS A 213 29.50 -1.92 6.10
CA LYS A 213 30.25 -0.82 6.73
C LYS A 213 30.45 0.25 5.66
N ILE A 214 29.77 1.38 5.81
CA ILE A 214 30.17 2.61 5.09
C ILE A 214 31.57 2.93 5.60
N ALA A 215 32.45 3.35 4.69
CA ALA A 215 33.88 3.58 4.95
C ALA A 215 34.12 4.31 6.29
N ASP A 216 35.21 3.92 6.97
CA ASP A 216 35.66 4.42 8.28
C ASP A 216 34.77 4.11 9.50
N GLY A 217 34.07 2.96 9.50
CA GLY A 217 33.79 2.24 10.76
C GLY A 217 32.84 2.91 11.76
N PHE A 218 32.26 4.08 11.48
CA PHE A 218 31.53 4.82 12.51
C PHE A 218 30.02 4.64 12.52
N HIS A 219 29.37 4.15 11.46
CA HIS A 219 27.92 4.01 11.49
C HIS A 219 27.40 2.88 10.59
N ARG A 220 26.59 1.99 11.17
CA ARG A 220 25.92 0.89 10.49
C ARG A 220 24.50 1.34 10.17
N LEU A 221 24.12 1.30 8.89
CA LEU A 221 22.73 1.42 8.47
C LEU A 221 21.99 0.13 8.79
N ASP A 222 20.76 0.23 9.28
CA ASP A 222 19.97 -0.95 9.61
C ASP A 222 19.57 -1.71 8.33
N LEU A 223 19.01 -0.99 7.35
CA LEU A 223 18.65 -1.55 6.05
C LEU A 223 18.73 -0.50 4.94
N LEU A 224 19.27 -0.88 3.78
CA LEU A 224 19.28 -0.08 2.56
C LEU A 224 18.61 -0.86 1.44
N GLY A 225 17.59 -0.27 0.81
CA GLY A 225 16.90 -0.83 -0.34
C GLY A 225 17.21 -0.05 -1.62
N HIS A 226 17.65 -0.73 -2.68
CA HIS A 226 17.75 -0.14 -4.01
C HIS A 226 16.38 -0.11 -4.68
N ILE A 227 15.90 1.07 -5.07
CA ILE A 227 14.57 1.21 -5.68
C ILE A 227 14.60 0.57 -7.07
N ASN A 228 13.89 -0.55 -7.22
CA ASN A 228 13.67 -1.25 -8.48
C ASN A 228 12.17 -1.44 -8.79
N SER A 229 11.33 -0.66 -8.12
CA SER A 229 9.88 -0.70 -8.29
C SER A 229 9.43 -0.15 -9.63
N GLN A 230 8.32 -0.72 -10.13
CA GLN A 230 7.51 -0.14 -11.19
C GLN A 230 6.34 0.71 -10.66
N GLN A 231 6.11 0.71 -9.35
CA GLN A 231 5.08 1.51 -8.70
C GLN A 231 5.37 3.01 -8.83
N ASP A 232 4.32 3.76 -9.16
CA ASP A 232 4.33 5.20 -9.44
C ASP A 232 4.92 5.97 -8.26
N PHE A 233 4.50 5.63 -7.04
CA PHE A 233 5.03 6.19 -5.79
C PHE A 233 6.57 6.17 -5.73
N TRP A 234 7.18 4.99 -5.92
CA TRP A 234 8.63 4.84 -5.84
C TRP A 234 9.37 5.44 -7.03
N LYS A 235 8.75 5.45 -8.22
CA LYS A 235 9.30 6.10 -9.41
C LYS A 235 9.34 7.61 -9.26
N GLY A 236 8.25 8.22 -8.77
CA GLY A 236 8.18 9.64 -8.45
C GLY A 236 9.29 10.02 -7.49
N LEU A 237 9.40 9.31 -6.36
CA LEU A 237 10.48 9.51 -5.40
C LEU A 237 11.89 9.41 -6.01
N ARG A 238 12.13 8.42 -6.88
CA ARG A 238 13.41 8.23 -7.58
C ARG A 238 13.78 9.43 -8.45
N TYR A 239 12.79 9.99 -9.15
CA TYR A 239 12.97 11.13 -10.05
C TYR A 239 13.09 12.45 -9.27
N ASP A 240 12.11 12.76 -8.43
CA ASP A 240 11.97 14.04 -7.74
C ASP A 240 13.11 14.28 -6.74
N PHE A 241 13.51 13.24 -6.00
CA PHE A 241 14.59 13.32 -5.00
C PHE A 241 15.94 12.88 -5.56
N ARG A 242 16.03 12.55 -6.85
CA ARG A 242 17.26 12.05 -7.51
C ARG A 242 17.93 10.93 -6.72
N THR A 243 17.14 10.04 -6.17
CA THR A 243 17.61 8.94 -5.32
C THR A 243 17.58 7.61 -6.07
N ARG A 244 18.42 6.66 -5.68
CA ARG A 244 18.35 5.26 -6.10
C ARG A 244 18.19 4.31 -4.92
N TYR A 245 18.42 4.79 -3.70
CA TYR A 245 18.40 4.00 -2.50
C TYR A 245 17.62 4.69 -1.40
N VAL A 246 16.79 3.92 -0.71
CA VAL A 246 16.10 4.35 0.52
C VAL A 246 16.82 3.75 1.72
N VAL A 247 17.14 4.62 2.68
CA VAL A 247 17.68 4.21 3.99
C VAL A 247 16.53 3.87 4.91
N PHE A 248 16.57 2.73 5.57
CA PHE A 248 15.64 2.35 6.62
C PHE A 248 16.37 2.32 7.95
N GLU A 249 15.75 2.94 8.97
CA GLU A 249 16.27 3.00 10.33
C GLU A 249 15.18 2.58 11.31
N PHE A 250 15.52 1.76 12.29
CA PHE A 250 14.56 1.20 13.25
C PHE A 250 14.87 1.71 14.66
N LYS A 251 13.86 2.23 15.36
CA LYS A 251 14.00 2.83 16.70
C LYS A 251 12.99 2.22 17.67
N ASN A 252 13.51 1.46 18.64
CA ASN A 252 12.71 0.73 19.63
C ASN A 252 12.75 1.38 21.03
N TYR A 253 12.38 2.65 21.11
CA TYR A 253 12.45 3.40 22.38
C TYR A 253 11.12 3.38 23.12
N ALA A 254 11.18 3.53 24.45
CA ALA A 254 10.00 3.75 25.29
C ALA A 254 9.39 5.13 25.05
N GLU A 255 10.23 6.12 24.80
CA GLU A 255 9.82 7.49 24.49
C GLU A 255 9.79 7.73 22.97
N ARG A 256 9.18 8.85 22.58
CA ARG A 256 9.25 9.35 21.21
C ARG A 256 10.69 9.68 20.84
N ILE A 257 11.03 9.48 19.56
CA ILE A 257 12.34 9.94 19.05
C ILE A 257 12.39 11.46 19.03
N THR A 258 13.60 12.00 19.17
CA THR A 258 13.86 13.44 19.22
C THR A 258 14.59 13.88 17.95
N GLN A 259 14.84 15.19 17.84
CA GLN A 259 15.65 15.76 16.75
C GLN A 259 17.03 15.10 16.62
N LYS A 260 17.60 14.54 17.70
CA LYS A 260 18.91 13.87 17.69
C LYS A 260 18.92 12.67 16.73
N GLU A 261 17.87 11.86 16.77
CA GLU A 261 17.73 10.68 15.90
C GLU A 261 17.57 11.08 14.43
N ILE A 262 16.85 12.18 14.17
CA ILE A 262 16.68 12.73 12.82
C ILE A 262 18.03 13.19 12.27
N TYR A 263 18.77 14.02 13.00
CA TYR A 263 20.10 14.49 12.56
C TYR A 263 21.12 13.38 12.38
N THR A 264 21.00 12.30 13.16
CA THR A 264 21.87 11.13 12.98
C THR A 264 21.56 10.42 11.66
N THR A 265 20.28 10.22 11.35
CA THR A 265 19.82 9.61 10.10
C THR A 265 20.18 10.47 8.89
N GLU A 266 20.02 11.78 9.02
CA GLU A 266 20.25 12.76 7.95
C GLU A 266 21.71 12.76 7.43
N LYS A 267 22.68 12.38 8.26
CA LYS A 267 24.10 12.26 7.87
C LYS A 267 24.33 11.19 6.80
N TYR A 268 23.44 10.21 6.69
CA TYR A 268 23.51 9.18 5.65
C TYR A 268 22.89 9.62 4.33
N LEU A 269 22.17 10.74 4.34
CA LEU A 269 21.45 11.25 3.19
C LEU A 269 22.27 12.34 2.49
N PHE A 270 22.76 12.02 1.29
CA PHE A 270 23.46 12.96 0.43
C PHE A 270 23.40 12.51 -1.04
N ALA A 271 23.32 13.50 -1.92
CA ALA A 271 23.10 13.30 -3.35
C ALA A 271 24.21 12.49 -4.02
N GLY A 272 25.47 12.64 -3.57
CA GLY A 272 26.62 11.93 -4.11
C GLY A 272 26.52 10.39 -4.00
N ALA A 273 25.83 9.88 -2.99
CA ALA A 273 25.56 8.43 -2.84
C ALA A 273 24.18 8.01 -3.38
N LEU A 274 23.44 8.92 -4.04
CA LEU A 274 22.09 8.72 -4.52
C LEU A 274 21.12 8.28 -3.41
N ARG A 275 21.34 8.77 -2.19
CA ARG A 275 20.54 8.49 -0.98
C ARG A 275 19.96 9.82 -0.48
N MET A 276 18.78 10.20 -0.95
CA MET A 276 18.11 11.43 -0.51
C MET A 276 16.88 11.16 0.33
N ILE A 277 16.55 9.88 0.53
CA ILE A 277 15.35 9.44 1.23
C ILE A 277 15.72 8.47 2.36
N ALA A 278 15.14 8.70 3.55
CA ALA A 278 15.07 7.72 4.61
C ALA A 278 13.62 7.44 5.05
N ILE A 279 13.38 6.24 5.55
CA ILE A 279 12.17 5.84 6.28
C ILE A 279 12.59 5.38 7.68
N ILE A 280 12.16 6.11 8.70
CA ILE A 280 12.42 5.78 10.10
C ILE A 280 11.18 5.09 10.65
N ILE A 281 11.32 3.86 11.14
CA ILE A 281 10.28 3.15 11.88
C ILE A 281 10.56 3.30 13.36
N ALA A 282 9.83 4.19 14.03
CA ALA A 282 9.99 4.48 15.45
C ALA A 282 8.78 3.92 16.23
N ARG A 283 8.98 3.02 17.19
CA ARG A 283 7.88 2.35 17.93
C ARG A 283 6.77 3.32 18.32
N ASN A 284 7.14 4.41 19.00
CA ASN A 284 6.20 5.39 19.57
C ASN A 284 6.13 6.71 18.79
N GLY A 285 6.71 6.76 17.59
CA GLY A 285 6.74 7.96 16.75
C GLY A 285 7.74 9.03 17.20
N GLU A 286 7.48 10.27 16.82
CA GLU A 286 8.39 11.41 16.96
C GLU A 286 7.82 12.55 17.80
N ASP A 287 8.68 13.31 18.48
CA ASP A 287 8.29 14.53 19.18
C ASP A 287 8.24 15.75 18.23
N ALA A 288 7.83 16.91 18.76
CA ALA A 288 7.72 18.13 17.98
C ALA A 288 9.07 18.63 17.42
N GLY A 289 10.16 18.41 18.15
CA GLY A 289 11.51 18.79 17.71
C GLY A 289 12.01 17.90 16.57
N ALA A 290 11.77 16.59 16.65
CA ALA A 290 12.03 15.63 15.60
C ALA A 290 11.25 15.98 14.33
N LYS A 291 9.95 16.26 14.45
CA LYS A 291 9.12 16.70 13.32
C LYS A 291 9.70 17.97 12.67
N ALA A 292 10.02 18.98 13.46
CA ALA A 292 10.61 20.23 12.95
C ALA A 292 11.97 19.99 12.26
N ALA A 293 12.83 19.14 12.83
CA ALA A 293 14.10 18.77 12.22
C ALA A 293 13.91 18.03 10.88
N ARG A 294 12.91 17.16 10.79
CA ARG A 294 12.56 16.39 9.59
C ARG A 294 12.06 17.29 8.47
N GLU A 295 11.18 18.23 8.80
CA GLU A 295 10.70 19.26 7.87
C GLU A 295 11.82 20.21 7.44
N GLY A 296 12.70 20.59 8.36
CA GLY A 296 13.91 21.39 8.08
C GLY A 296 14.86 20.70 7.11
N ALA A 297 15.18 19.42 7.32
CA ALA A 297 16.03 18.63 6.43
C ALA A 297 15.50 18.59 4.99
N LEU A 298 14.18 18.52 4.84
CA LEU A 298 13.53 18.54 3.54
C LEU A 298 13.54 19.96 2.92
N ARG A 299 13.15 20.98 3.68
CA ARG A 299 13.09 22.38 3.21
C ARG A 299 14.46 22.93 2.82
N GLU A 300 15.47 22.67 3.64
CA GLU A 300 16.79 23.30 3.54
C GLU A 300 17.76 22.50 2.69
N HIS A 301 17.62 21.17 2.66
CA HIS A 301 18.58 20.27 2.02
C HIS A 301 17.96 19.32 1.00
N GLY A 302 16.63 19.36 0.81
CA GLY A 302 15.93 18.46 -0.10
C GLY A 302 15.99 16.99 0.34
N LYS A 303 16.27 16.72 1.62
CA LYS A 303 16.38 15.37 2.16
C LYS A 303 15.05 14.94 2.74
N LEU A 304 14.42 13.95 2.12
CA LEU A 304 13.16 13.42 2.60
C LEU A 304 13.41 12.38 3.69
N ILE A 305 12.76 12.56 4.83
CA ILE A 305 12.72 11.56 5.89
C ILE A 305 11.24 11.32 6.20
N ILE A 306 10.75 10.12 5.90
CA ILE A 306 9.40 9.67 6.26
C ILE A 306 9.48 8.97 7.61
N LEU A 307 8.53 9.26 8.50
CA LEU A 307 8.40 8.57 9.77
C LEU A 307 7.21 7.61 9.71
N LEU A 308 7.39 6.40 10.25
CA LEU A 308 6.31 5.46 10.55
C LEU A 308 6.40 5.03 12.01
N THR A 309 5.25 4.93 12.68
CA THR A 309 5.13 4.28 13.98
C THR A 309 5.15 2.76 13.86
N GLY A 310 5.33 2.05 14.98
CA GLY A 310 5.20 0.59 15.00
C GLY A 310 3.81 0.12 14.57
N ASP A 311 2.77 0.84 15.01
CA ASP A 311 1.38 0.54 14.65
C ASP A 311 1.09 0.83 13.17
N GLU A 312 1.66 1.89 12.62
CA GLU A 312 1.56 2.19 11.19
C GLU A 312 2.22 1.11 10.32
N LEU A 313 3.37 0.56 10.73
CA LEU A 313 3.95 -0.60 10.04
C LEU A 313 3.05 -1.84 10.16
N ILE A 314 2.43 -2.08 11.33
CA ILE A 314 1.43 -3.14 11.50
C ILE A 314 0.24 -2.95 10.57
N ASN A 315 -0.21 -1.71 10.35
CA ASN A 315 -1.29 -1.39 9.42
C ASN A 315 -0.88 -1.68 7.98
N ILE A 316 0.33 -1.31 7.56
CA ILE A 316 0.88 -1.65 6.24
C ILE A 316 0.92 -3.18 6.03
N ILE A 317 1.37 -3.94 7.05
CA ILE A 317 1.34 -5.43 6.98
C ILE A 317 -0.10 -5.95 6.91
N GLY A 318 -1.04 -5.25 7.56
CA GLY A 318 -2.47 -5.54 7.47
C GLY A 318 -3.03 -5.37 6.08
N ALA A 319 -2.75 -4.22 5.44
CA ALA A 319 -3.11 -3.95 4.06
C ALA A 319 -2.54 -5.03 3.12
N PHE A 320 -1.26 -5.38 3.28
CA PHE A 320 -0.64 -6.46 2.51
C PHE A 320 -1.41 -7.77 2.65
N ARG A 321 -1.72 -8.19 3.89
CA ARG A 321 -2.47 -9.42 4.17
C ARG A 321 -3.90 -9.41 3.62
N ALA A 322 -4.53 -8.23 3.59
CA ALA A 322 -5.87 -8.04 3.04
C ALA A 322 -5.89 -7.95 1.51
N GLY A 323 -4.73 -7.76 0.87
CA GLY A 323 -4.64 -7.50 -0.56
C GLY A 323 -4.90 -6.04 -0.94
N ASP A 324 -4.81 -5.11 0.01
CA ASP A 324 -4.99 -3.68 -0.21
C ASP A 324 -3.66 -3.00 -0.59
N ASP A 325 -3.74 -1.77 -1.11
CA ASP A 325 -2.54 -0.98 -1.41
C ASP A 325 -1.70 -0.70 -0.15
N VAL A 326 -0.43 -1.11 -0.20
CA VAL A 326 0.55 -0.98 0.88
C VAL A 326 1.27 0.37 0.87
N HIS A 327 1.10 1.18 -0.17
CA HIS A 327 1.80 2.45 -0.36
C HIS A 327 1.01 3.66 0.17
N GLY A 328 -0.32 3.55 0.30
CA GLY A 328 -1.19 4.67 0.67
C GLY A 328 -0.71 5.45 1.90
N LEU A 329 -0.26 4.79 2.95
CA LEU A 329 0.25 5.46 4.15
C LEU A 329 1.55 6.25 3.91
N LEU A 330 2.47 5.68 3.13
CA LEU A 330 3.72 6.36 2.75
C LEU A 330 3.44 7.58 1.88
N LEU A 331 2.50 7.47 0.94
CA LEU A 331 2.05 8.57 0.10
C LEU A 331 1.43 9.70 0.94
N ASN A 332 0.57 9.36 1.90
CA ASN A 332 -0.05 10.33 2.82
C ASN A 332 1.01 11.09 3.63
N ASN A 333 2.04 10.38 4.12
CA ASN A 333 3.13 11.01 4.86
C ASN A 333 3.98 11.92 3.97
N LEU A 334 4.28 11.50 2.74
CA LEU A 334 4.96 12.34 1.75
C LEU A 334 4.16 13.61 1.45
N HIS A 335 2.86 13.46 1.18
CA HIS A 335 1.96 14.56 0.91
C HIS A 335 1.94 15.58 2.05
N ASN A 336 1.75 15.11 3.29
CA ASN A 336 1.76 15.97 4.47
C ASN A 336 3.07 16.75 4.58
N MET A 337 4.21 16.09 4.34
CA MET A 337 5.52 16.74 4.36
C MET A 337 5.67 17.81 3.28
N LEU A 338 5.28 17.51 2.05
CA LEU A 338 5.37 18.46 0.94
C LEU A 338 4.44 19.67 1.14
N SER A 339 3.29 19.46 1.78
CA SER A 339 2.31 20.52 2.06
C SER A 339 2.85 21.62 2.99
N VAL A 340 3.78 21.27 3.89
CA VAL A 340 4.35 22.17 4.90
C VAL A 340 5.52 23.00 4.36
N ILE A 341 6.14 22.60 3.25
CA ILE A 341 7.29 23.30 2.65
C ILE A 341 6.85 24.57 1.92
N GLY A 342 5.61 24.63 1.45
CA GLY A 342 5.14 25.69 0.55
C GLY A 342 4.80 27.05 1.18
N ARG A 343 5.08 27.31 2.47
CA ARG A 343 4.81 28.60 3.12
C ARG A 343 6.08 29.38 3.40
#